data_AF-A0A9P6D946-F1
#
_entry.id   AF-A0A9P6D946-F1
#
_cell.length_a   1.000
_cell.length_b   1.000
_cell.length_c   1.000
_cell.angle_alpha   90.00
_cell.angle_beta   90.00
_cell.angle_gamma   90.00
#
_symmetry.space_group_name_H-M   'P 1'
#
loop_
_entity.id
_entity.type
_entity.pdbx_description
1 polymer ?
#
loop_
_entity_poly.entity_id
_entity_poly.type
_entity_poly.pdbx_seq_one_letter_code
_entity_poly.pdbx_strand_id
1 'polypeptide(L)'
;MLLFCHPVEPRHLWDEFHHHICDDLWHRLHLAGRTNLSDEDVYNYGLYLIDRVLRQSGHSLSEFHSMPQWLQDWENIVDNPLIAKQLNYNREMECNDVEARIQQLNHDQQIAFESIMASVLKNRGWTFFLDGPSGTGKTFIYNTLCNCVRSEGWIILCVVSSGIAALLMPGGHTAHSQFKIPIDGLTESSMCSITKESNLAGLLRATRLIL
;
A
#
# COMPACT_ATOMS: atom_id res chain seq x y z
N MET A 1 31.51 5.12 4.67
CA MET A 1 32.39 6.29 4.39
C MET A 1 32.05 7.48 5.28
N LEU A 2 30.79 7.91 5.38
CA LEU A 2 30.37 9.02 6.25
C LEU A 2 30.75 8.84 7.73
N LEU A 3 30.52 7.65 8.30
CA LEU A 3 30.80 7.34 9.70
C LEU A 3 32.29 7.11 10.03
N PHE A 4 33.04 6.53 9.10
CA PHE A 4 34.39 6.01 9.38
C PHE A 4 35.52 6.84 8.76
N CYS A 5 35.21 7.69 7.77
CA CYS A 5 36.21 8.45 7.04
C CYS A 5 36.08 9.97 7.22
N HIS A 6 35.05 10.44 7.95
CA HIS A 6 34.77 11.86 8.22
C HIS A 6 35.12 12.78 7.04
N PRO A 7 34.50 12.58 5.86
CA PRO A 7 34.81 13.40 4.70
C PRO A 7 34.54 14.87 5.01
N VAL A 8 35.48 15.74 4.60
CA VAL A 8 35.40 17.19 4.84
C VAL A 8 34.20 17.80 4.11
N GLU A 9 33.86 17.27 2.94
CA GLU A 9 32.74 17.73 2.10
C GLU A 9 31.87 16.56 1.62
N PRO A 10 31.00 16.00 2.48
CA PRO A 10 30.16 14.86 2.10
C PRO A 10 29.14 15.21 1.02
N ARG A 11 28.73 16.47 0.92
CA ARG A 11 27.86 16.95 -0.17
C ARG A 11 28.55 16.87 -1.53
N HIS A 12 29.82 17.25 -1.63
CA HIS A 12 30.55 17.18 -2.90
C HIS A 12 30.65 15.72 -3.39
N LEU A 13 30.93 14.78 -2.47
CA LEU A 13 30.93 13.36 -2.80
C LEU A 13 29.56 12.86 -3.28
N TRP A 14 28.47 13.32 -2.64
CA TRP A 14 27.13 13.00 -3.11
C TRP A 14 26.88 13.60 -4.50
N ASP A 15 27.11 14.88 -4.69
CA ASP A 15 26.85 15.58 -5.96
C ASP A 15 27.69 14.99 -7.12
N GLU A 16 28.89 14.47 -6.84
CA GLU A 16 29.75 13.82 -7.84
C GLU A 16 29.36 12.36 -8.14
N PHE A 17 28.92 11.59 -7.14
CA PHE A 17 28.76 10.13 -7.28
C PHE A 17 27.32 9.61 -7.12
N HIS A 18 26.32 10.45 -6.81
CA HIS A 18 24.94 10.02 -6.55
C HIS A 18 24.37 9.18 -7.70
N HIS A 19 24.69 9.51 -8.96
CA HIS A 19 24.23 8.73 -10.10
C HIS A 19 24.74 7.28 -10.07
N HIS A 20 26.02 7.07 -9.72
CA HIS A 20 26.61 5.74 -9.60
C HIS A 20 26.15 5.01 -8.34
N ILE A 21 25.90 5.73 -7.25
CA ILE A 21 25.36 5.15 -6.01
C ILE A 21 23.92 4.67 -6.21
N CYS A 22 23.17 5.32 -7.10
CA CYS A 22 21.74 5.08 -7.32
C CYS A 22 21.43 4.34 -8.63
N ASP A 23 22.43 3.79 -9.32
CA ASP A 23 22.31 3.24 -10.68
C ASP A 23 21.33 2.05 -10.78
N ASP A 24 21.27 1.23 -9.73
CA ASP A 24 20.36 0.09 -9.63
C ASP A 24 18.98 0.43 -9.05
N LEU A 25 18.83 1.62 -8.44
CA LEU A 25 17.62 2.01 -7.72
C LEU A 25 16.43 2.25 -8.65
N TRP A 26 16.68 2.73 -9.87
CA TRP A 26 15.64 2.92 -10.87
C TRP A 26 14.93 1.59 -11.17
N HIS A 27 15.71 0.54 -11.41
CA HIS A 27 15.20 -0.80 -11.67
C HIS A 27 14.47 -1.38 -10.45
N ARG A 28 14.99 -1.18 -9.24
CA ARG A 28 14.33 -1.62 -8.00
C ARG A 28 12.98 -0.94 -7.79
N LEU A 29 12.90 0.37 -8.00
CA LEU A 29 11.66 1.15 -7.90
C LEU A 29 10.64 0.72 -8.97
N HIS A 30 11.10 0.41 -10.19
CA HIS A 30 10.26 -0.14 -11.25
C HIS A 30 9.68 -1.51 -10.87
N LEU A 31 10.50 -2.42 -10.33
CA LEU A 31 10.05 -3.71 -9.81
C LEU A 31 9.08 -3.58 -8.63
N ALA A 32 9.20 -2.50 -7.84
CA ALA A 32 8.25 -2.14 -6.79
C ALA A 32 6.95 -1.51 -7.33
N GLY A 33 6.76 -1.48 -8.66
CA GLY A 33 5.56 -0.98 -9.33
C GLY A 33 5.51 0.54 -9.49
N ARG A 34 6.66 1.24 -9.38
CA ARG A 34 6.75 2.69 -9.58
C ARG A 34 7.32 2.98 -10.97
N THR A 35 6.44 3.36 -11.89
CA THR A 35 6.80 3.58 -13.30
C THR A 35 6.89 5.05 -13.72
N ASN A 36 6.31 5.96 -12.93
CA ASN A 36 6.35 7.42 -13.17
C ASN A 36 7.19 8.12 -12.09
N LEU A 37 8.51 7.95 -12.14
CA LEU A 37 9.44 8.60 -11.21
C LEU A 37 10.41 9.51 -11.97
N SER A 38 10.76 10.64 -11.36
CA SER A 38 11.85 11.49 -11.83
C SER A 38 13.21 11.01 -11.31
N ASP A 39 14.30 11.47 -11.91
CA ASP A 39 15.65 11.18 -11.38
C ASP A 39 15.83 11.72 -9.95
N GLU A 40 15.18 12.85 -9.62
CA GLU A 40 15.18 13.40 -8.27
C GLU A 40 14.53 12.46 -7.26
N ASP A 41 13.45 11.75 -7.62
CA ASP A 41 12.81 10.77 -6.75
C ASP A 41 13.74 9.58 -6.47
N VAL A 42 14.47 9.12 -7.48
CA VAL A 42 15.45 8.02 -7.35
C VAL A 42 16.59 8.41 -6.43
N TYR A 43 17.11 9.63 -6.56
CA TYR A 43 18.15 10.15 -5.67
C TYR A 43 17.62 10.39 -4.25
N ASN A 44 16.36 10.83 -4.11
CA ASN A 44 15.72 10.98 -2.82
C ASN A 44 15.58 9.62 -2.10
N TYR A 45 15.25 8.55 -2.84
CA TYR A 45 15.24 7.19 -2.31
C TYR A 45 16.65 6.71 -1.92
N GLY A 46 17.67 7.04 -2.72
CA GLY A 46 19.07 6.77 -2.38
C GLY A 46 19.50 7.42 -1.05
N LEU A 47 19.13 8.70 -0.83
CA LEU A 47 19.38 9.40 0.44
C LEU A 47 18.68 8.71 1.62
N TYR A 48 17.46 8.22 1.42
CA TYR A 48 16.76 7.42 2.43
C TYR A 48 17.51 6.13 2.77
N LEU A 49 17.99 5.39 1.76
CA LEU A 49 18.75 4.16 1.99
C LEU A 49 20.05 4.44 2.76
N ILE A 50 20.71 5.57 2.49
CA ILE A 50 21.89 6.01 3.26
C ILE A 50 21.51 6.32 4.71
N ASP A 51 20.45 7.12 4.95
CA ASP A 51 19.98 7.42 6.32
C ASP A 51 19.58 6.15 7.07
N ARG A 52 18.96 5.18 6.40
CA ARG A 52 18.61 3.89 6.98
C ARG A 52 19.84 3.10 7.45
N VAL A 53 20.92 3.09 6.67
CA VAL A 53 22.19 2.45 7.07
C VAL A 53 22.85 3.22 8.22
N LEU A 54 22.78 4.56 8.22
CA LEU A 54 23.30 5.37 9.34
C LEU A 54 22.55 5.07 10.65
N ARG A 55 21.23 4.92 10.60
CA ARG A 55 20.39 4.61 11.76
C ARG A 55 20.74 3.29 12.42
N GLN A 56 21.18 2.30 11.64
CA GLN A 56 21.67 1.02 12.20
C GLN A 56 22.89 1.20 13.10
N SER A 57 23.65 2.29 12.91
CA SER A 57 24.80 2.66 13.71
C SER A 57 24.49 3.75 14.75
N GLY A 58 23.21 4.10 14.95
CA GLY A 58 22.78 5.10 15.92
C GLY A 58 22.90 6.56 15.45
N HIS A 59 23.14 6.79 14.16
CA HIS A 59 23.28 8.13 13.57
C HIS A 59 22.16 8.43 12.57
N SER A 60 21.96 9.69 12.23
CA SER A 60 21.07 10.12 11.15
C SER A 60 21.80 10.98 10.11
N LEU A 61 21.33 10.91 8.86
CA LEU A 61 21.74 11.81 7.77
C LEU A 61 21.52 13.29 8.13
N SER A 62 20.57 13.58 9.02
CA SER A 62 20.34 14.94 9.54
C SER A 62 21.52 15.51 10.33
N GLU A 63 22.39 14.66 10.90
CA GLU A 63 23.63 15.07 11.59
C GLU A 63 24.69 15.60 10.62
N PHE A 64 24.55 15.29 9.32
CA PHE A 64 25.42 15.77 8.26
C PHE A 64 24.75 16.94 7.53
N HIS A 65 24.76 18.12 8.16
CA HIS A 65 24.04 19.33 7.71
C HIS A 65 24.30 19.77 6.25
N SER A 66 25.45 19.42 5.68
CA SER A 66 25.74 19.72 4.29
C SER A 66 25.03 18.76 3.33
N MET A 67 24.63 17.55 3.77
CA MET A 67 23.98 16.55 2.92
C MET A 67 22.52 16.93 2.61
N PRO A 68 22.06 16.68 1.37
CA PRO A 68 20.63 16.74 1.07
C PRO A 68 19.86 15.74 1.94
N GLN A 69 18.65 16.09 2.35
CA GLN A 69 17.77 15.21 3.12
C GLN A 69 16.78 14.49 2.20
N TRP A 70 16.39 13.29 2.56
CA TRP A 70 15.26 12.62 1.91
C TRP A 70 13.95 13.29 2.34
N LEU A 71 12.98 13.35 1.43
CA LEU A 71 11.76 14.16 1.58
C LEU A 71 10.49 13.30 1.66
N GLN A 72 10.53 12.08 1.11
CA GLN A 72 9.41 11.15 1.11
C GLN A 72 9.62 10.02 2.12
N ASP A 73 8.54 9.51 2.71
CA ASP A 73 8.56 8.36 3.61
C ASP A 73 8.76 7.04 2.85
N TRP A 74 9.98 6.86 2.35
CA TRP A 74 10.37 5.72 1.53
C TRP A 74 10.26 4.37 2.24
N GLU A 75 10.28 4.37 3.57
CA GLU A 75 10.09 3.17 4.40
C GLU A 75 8.71 2.54 4.16
N ASN A 76 7.69 3.38 4.00
CA ASN A 76 6.34 2.93 3.66
C ASN A 76 6.13 2.80 2.13
N ILE A 77 6.91 3.51 1.31
CA ILE A 77 6.67 3.65 -0.14
C ILE A 77 7.33 2.53 -0.98
N VAL A 78 8.52 2.02 -0.60
CA VAL A 78 9.33 1.13 -1.48
C VAL A 78 9.46 -0.31 -0.99
N ASP A 79 9.58 -0.54 0.32
CA ASP A 79 10.07 -1.84 0.83
C ASP A 79 8.99 -2.89 1.09
N ASN A 80 7.72 -2.59 0.79
CA ASN A 80 6.62 -3.49 1.08
C ASN A 80 6.12 -4.23 -0.17
N PRO A 81 6.58 -5.47 -0.43
CA PRO A 81 6.15 -6.24 -1.59
C PRO A 81 4.64 -6.53 -1.59
N LEU A 82 3.99 -6.51 -0.42
CA LEU A 82 2.53 -6.68 -0.35
C LEU A 82 1.80 -5.45 -0.90
N ILE A 83 2.31 -4.25 -0.63
CA ILE A 83 1.77 -3.01 -1.20
C ILE A 83 2.00 -2.98 -2.71
N ALA A 84 3.22 -3.30 -3.17
CA ALA A 84 3.53 -3.35 -4.60
C ALA A 84 2.59 -4.30 -5.34
N LYS A 85 2.35 -5.50 -4.79
CA LYS A 85 1.39 -6.46 -5.33
C LYS A 85 -0.04 -5.91 -5.40
N GLN A 86 -0.47 -5.18 -4.37
CA GLN A 86 -1.81 -4.60 -4.29
C GLN A 86 -1.98 -3.31 -5.10
N LEU A 87 -0.93 -2.82 -5.76
CA LEU A 87 -1.00 -1.71 -6.72
C LEU A 87 -0.75 -2.16 -8.16
N ASN A 88 -0.40 -3.44 -8.36
CA ASN A 88 -0.07 -4.00 -9.67
C ASN A 88 -1.33 -4.42 -10.46
N TYR A 89 -2.16 -3.44 -10.79
CA TYR A 89 -3.35 -3.60 -11.61
C TYR A 89 -3.37 -2.54 -12.73
N ASN A 90 -4.02 -2.86 -13.85
CA ASN A 90 -4.23 -1.86 -14.92
C ASN A 90 -5.38 -0.94 -14.52
N ARG A 91 -5.05 0.29 -14.10
CA ARG A 91 -6.03 1.28 -13.63
C ARG A 91 -7.04 1.70 -14.70
N GLU A 92 -6.62 1.75 -15.96
CA GLU A 92 -7.51 2.10 -17.08
C GLU A 92 -8.56 1.01 -17.28
N MET A 93 -8.15 -0.26 -17.21
CA MET A 93 -9.06 -1.40 -17.27
C MET A 93 -10.05 -1.40 -16.11
N GLU A 94 -9.56 -1.16 -14.88
CA GLU A 94 -10.42 -1.06 -13.69
C GLU A 94 -11.44 0.09 -13.82
N CYS A 95 -11.02 1.26 -14.32
CA CYS A 95 -11.89 2.41 -14.54
C CYS A 95 -13.01 2.12 -15.56
N ASN A 96 -12.65 1.53 -16.70
CA ASN A 96 -13.62 1.15 -17.74
C ASN A 96 -14.65 0.15 -17.22
N ASP A 97 -14.21 -0.83 -16.41
CA ASP A 97 -15.11 -1.79 -15.77
C ASP A 97 -16.07 -1.13 -14.78
N VAL A 98 -15.60 -0.10 -14.05
CA VAL A 98 -16.42 0.63 -13.06
C VAL A 98 -17.54 1.40 -13.73
N GLU A 99 -17.25 2.12 -14.81
CA GLU A 99 -18.27 2.89 -15.54
C GLU A 99 -19.42 2.00 -16.00
N ALA A 100 -19.09 0.83 -16.60
CA ALA A 100 -20.09 -0.14 -17.04
C ALA A 100 -20.88 -0.75 -15.88
N ARG A 101 -20.23 -1.00 -14.72
CA ARG A 101 -20.87 -1.59 -13.54
C ARG A 101 -21.79 -0.63 -12.82
N ILE A 102 -21.40 0.64 -12.68
CA ILE A 102 -22.22 1.66 -12.01
C ILE A 102 -23.56 1.82 -12.74
N GLN A 103 -23.56 1.78 -14.07
CA GLN A 103 -24.78 1.86 -14.88
C GLN A 103 -25.74 0.67 -14.69
N GLN A 104 -25.25 -0.46 -14.16
CA GLN A 104 -26.04 -1.67 -13.91
C GLN A 104 -26.56 -1.76 -12.46
N LEU A 105 -26.17 -0.84 -11.58
CA LEU A 105 -26.65 -0.82 -10.21
C LEU A 105 -28.14 -0.47 -10.18
N ASN A 106 -28.90 -1.21 -9.39
CA ASN A 106 -30.27 -0.78 -9.06
C ASN A 106 -30.23 0.37 -8.03
N HIS A 107 -31.40 0.96 -7.76
CA HIS A 107 -31.52 2.13 -6.90
C HIS A 107 -30.88 1.96 -5.51
N ASP A 108 -31.18 0.87 -4.81
CA ASP A 108 -30.67 0.63 -3.46
C ASP A 108 -29.17 0.33 -3.47
N GLN A 109 -28.71 -0.40 -4.48
CA GLN A 109 -27.29 -0.68 -4.67
C GLN A 109 -26.49 0.59 -4.98
N GLN A 110 -27.07 1.50 -5.76
CA GLN A 110 -26.47 2.80 -6.06
C GLN A 110 -26.34 3.66 -4.80
N ILE A 111 -27.39 3.73 -3.97
CA ILE A 111 -27.34 4.44 -2.68
C ILE A 111 -26.24 3.86 -1.78
N ALA A 112 -26.13 2.53 -1.69
CA ALA A 112 -25.09 1.88 -0.90
C ALA A 112 -23.70 2.19 -1.43
N PHE A 113 -23.48 2.06 -2.74
CA PHE A 113 -22.21 2.36 -3.39
C PHE A 113 -21.78 3.81 -3.15
N GLU A 114 -22.66 4.78 -3.42
CA GLU A 114 -22.38 6.21 -3.26
C GLU A 114 -22.06 6.56 -1.80
N SER A 115 -22.79 5.98 -0.85
CA SER A 115 -22.58 6.21 0.58
C SER A 115 -21.22 5.70 1.05
N ILE A 116 -20.84 4.49 0.62
CA ILE A 116 -19.55 3.88 0.96
C ILE A 116 -18.41 4.67 0.30
N MET A 117 -18.52 4.96 -1.00
CA MET A 117 -17.50 5.71 -1.73
C MET A 117 -17.34 7.13 -1.18
N ALA A 118 -18.42 7.81 -0.79
CA ALA A 118 -18.32 9.12 -0.16
C ALA A 118 -17.53 9.08 1.16
N SER A 119 -17.64 8.00 1.95
CA SER A 119 -16.83 7.80 3.16
C SER A 119 -15.36 7.55 2.82
N VAL A 120 -15.10 6.69 1.83
CA VAL A 120 -13.75 6.34 1.33
C VAL A 120 -13.00 7.55 0.78
N LEU A 121 -13.65 8.34 -0.07
CA LEU A 121 -13.09 9.55 -0.68
C LEU A 121 -12.74 10.60 0.39
N LYS A 122 -13.62 10.76 1.39
CA LYS A 122 -13.45 11.75 2.47
C LYS A 122 -12.64 11.22 3.67
N ASN A 123 -12.13 9.99 3.58
CA ASN A 123 -11.40 9.30 4.64
C ASN A 123 -12.09 9.39 6.02
N ARG A 124 -13.41 9.16 6.04
CA ARG A 124 -14.23 9.33 7.26
C ARG A 124 -14.11 8.18 8.26
N GLY A 125 -13.62 7.01 7.82
CA GLY A 125 -13.47 5.83 8.66
C GLY A 125 -14.81 5.20 9.09
N TRP A 126 -15.89 5.41 8.34
CA TRP A 126 -17.19 4.81 8.67
C TRP A 126 -17.20 3.31 8.36
N THR A 127 -17.89 2.55 9.20
CA THR A 127 -18.17 1.13 9.01
C THR A 127 -19.59 0.96 8.49
N PHE A 128 -19.75 0.09 7.48
CA PHE A 128 -21.04 -0.21 6.86
C PHE A 128 -21.35 -1.69 6.99
N PHE A 129 -22.64 -2.02 7.13
CA PHE A 129 -23.13 -3.38 7.01
C PHE A 129 -24.13 -3.42 5.86
N LEU A 130 -23.78 -4.11 4.78
CA LEU A 130 -24.64 -4.25 3.61
C LEU A 130 -25.51 -5.49 3.77
N ASP A 131 -26.78 -5.28 4.10
CA ASP A 131 -27.76 -6.36 4.22
C ASP A 131 -28.59 -6.52 2.93
N GLY A 132 -29.01 -7.74 2.67
CA GLY A 132 -29.91 -8.06 1.58
C GLY A 132 -30.14 -9.56 1.45
N PRO A 133 -31.27 -10.01 0.89
CA PRO A 133 -31.51 -11.43 0.60
C PRO A 133 -30.43 -12.08 -0.30
N SER A 134 -30.43 -13.41 -0.37
CA SER A 134 -29.59 -14.11 -1.34
C SER A 134 -29.98 -13.72 -2.77
N GLY A 135 -28.99 -13.60 -3.67
CA GLY A 135 -29.23 -13.26 -5.07
C GLY A 135 -29.43 -11.75 -5.36
N THR A 136 -29.40 -10.86 -4.37
CA THR A 136 -29.56 -9.41 -4.58
C THR A 136 -28.30 -8.67 -5.05
N GLY A 137 -27.26 -9.40 -5.46
CA GLY A 137 -26.06 -8.78 -6.03
C GLY A 137 -25.13 -8.09 -5.02
N LYS A 138 -25.10 -8.49 -3.74
CA LYS A 138 -24.11 -7.95 -2.78
C LYS A 138 -22.68 -8.11 -3.27
N THR A 139 -22.34 -9.28 -3.83
CA THR A 139 -21.03 -9.52 -4.46
C THR A 139 -20.78 -8.59 -5.65
N PHE A 140 -21.83 -8.20 -6.37
CA PHE A 140 -21.70 -7.22 -7.45
C PHE A 140 -21.28 -5.86 -6.90
N ILE A 141 -21.91 -5.37 -5.82
CA ILE A 141 -21.47 -4.13 -5.15
C ILE A 141 -20.02 -4.24 -4.67
N TYR A 142 -19.66 -5.33 -4.00
CA TYR A 142 -18.30 -5.51 -3.49
C TYR A 142 -17.24 -5.47 -4.59
N ASN A 143 -17.52 -6.10 -5.74
CA ASN A 143 -16.64 -6.05 -6.89
C ASN A 143 -16.60 -4.65 -7.52
N THR A 144 -17.73 -3.96 -7.61
CA THR A 144 -17.78 -2.57 -8.12
C THR A 144 -16.99 -1.60 -7.22
N LEU A 145 -17.10 -1.74 -5.89
CA LEU A 145 -16.28 -0.99 -4.93
C LEU A 145 -14.80 -1.31 -5.09
N CYS A 146 -14.44 -2.59 -5.25
CA CYS A 146 -13.06 -3.01 -5.45
C CYS A 146 -12.44 -2.36 -6.68
N ASN A 147 -13.11 -2.47 -7.83
CA ASN A 147 -12.63 -1.88 -9.07
C ASN A 147 -12.53 -0.36 -8.96
N CYS A 148 -13.50 0.31 -8.32
CA CYS A 148 -13.50 1.76 -8.16
C CYS A 148 -12.36 2.25 -7.25
N VAL A 149 -12.08 1.56 -6.15
CA VAL A 149 -10.94 1.92 -5.28
C VAL A 149 -9.61 1.68 -6.01
N ARG A 150 -9.52 0.62 -6.82
CA ARG A 150 -8.32 0.32 -7.62
C ARG A 150 -8.09 1.26 -8.78
N SER A 151 -9.14 1.74 -9.45
CA SER A 151 -9.02 2.72 -10.53
C SER A 151 -8.40 4.03 -10.04
N GLU A 152 -8.72 4.43 -8.79
CA GLU A 152 -8.09 5.57 -8.10
C GLU A 152 -6.64 5.30 -7.65
N GLY A 153 -6.12 4.09 -7.87
CA GLY A 153 -4.79 3.69 -7.45
C GLY A 153 -4.65 3.49 -5.94
N TRP A 154 -5.75 3.23 -5.24
CA TRP A 154 -5.77 2.96 -3.81
C TRP A 154 -5.81 1.46 -3.50
N ILE A 155 -5.43 1.14 -2.27
CA ILE A 155 -5.35 -0.23 -1.78
C ILE A 155 -6.69 -0.61 -1.14
N ILE A 156 -7.26 -1.72 -1.62
CA ILE A 156 -8.42 -2.37 -1.02
C ILE A 156 -8.05 -3.81 -0.62
N LEU A 157 -8.54 -4.26 0.53
CA LEU A 157 -8.43 -5.65 0.97
C LEU A 157 -9.80 -6.32 0.89
N CYS A 158 -9.91 -7.33 0.04
CA CYS A 158 -11.10 -8.15 -0.12
C CYS A 158 -11.04 -9.31 0.87
N VAL A 159 -11.70 -9.20 2.03
CA VAL A 159 -11.63 -10.21 3.07
C VAL A 159 -12.95 -10.95 3.18
N VAL A 160 -12.86 -12.28 3.24
CA VAL A 160 -14.05 -13.13 3.35
C VAL A 160 -13.87 -14.20 4.42
N SER A 161 -14.97 -14.78 4.89
CA SER A 161 -14.91 -15.86 5.89
C SER A 161 -14.41 -17.18 5.31
N SER A 162 -14.73 -17.49 4.04
CA SER A 162 -14.45 -18.77 3.38
C SER A 162 -13.55 -18.62 2.16
N GLY A 163 -12.66 -19.60 1.93
CA GLY A 163 -11.80 -19.63 0.76
C GLY A 163 -12.57 -19.70 -0.57
N ILE A 164 -13.74 -20.35 -0.59
CA ILE A 164 -14.57 -20.41 -1.80
C ILE A 164 -15.15 -19.03 -2.14
N ALA A 165 -15.56 -18.27 -1.13
CA ALA A 165 -16.03 -16.90 -1.34
C ALA A 165 -14.91 -15.98 -1.82
N ALA A 166 -13.66 -16.28 -1.46
CA ALA A 166 -12.50 -15.46 -1.82
C ALA A 166 -12.27 -15.49 -3.33
N LEU A 167 -12.59 -16.61 -3.98
CA LEU A 167 -12.50 -16.78 -5.43
C LEU A 167 -13.48 -15.88 -6.20
N LEU A 168 -14.54 -15.40 -5.56
CA LEU A 168 -15.54 -14.53 -6.17
C LEU A 168 -15.16 -13.05 -6.12
N MET A 169 -14.08 -12.71 -5.41
CA MET A 169 -13.61 -11.34 -5.22
C MET A 169 -12.19 -11.17 -5.77
N PRO A 170 -11.92 -10.09 -6.52
CA PRO A 170 -10.58 -9.82 -7.06
C PRO A 170 -9.54 -9.71 -5.94
N GLY A 171 -8.57 -10.64 -5.91
CA GLY A 171 -7.56 -10.68 -4.84
C GLY A 171 -8.13 -11.02 -3.46
N GLY A 172 -9.23 -11.78 -3.42
CA GLY A 172 -9.86 -12.20 -2.18
C GLY A 172 -8.96 -13.08 -1.31
N HIS A 173 -8.99 -12.83 0.00
CA HIS A 173 -8.32 -13.63 1.01
C HIS A 173 -9.28 -13.97 2.15
N THR A 174 -9.04 -15.09 2.84
CA THR A 174 -9.81 -15.39 4.04
C THR A 174 -9.36 -14.51 5.20
N ALA A 175 -10.26 -14.13 6.11
CA ALA A 175 -9.91 -13.37 7.31
C ALA A 175 -8.76 -14.02 8.10
N HIS A 176 -8.78 -15.35 8.21
CA HIS A 176 -7.72 -16.12 8.85
C HIS A 176 -6.35 -15.88 8.22
N SER A 177 -6.27 -15.96 6.88
CA SER A 177 -5.01 -15.75 6.17
C SER A 177 -4.58 -14.27 6.14
N GLN A 178 -5.53 -13.35 5.93
CA GLN A 178 -5.25 -11.91 5.80
C GLN A 178 -4.78 -11.30 7.11
N PHE A 179 -5.39 -11.67 8.23
CA PHE A 179 -5.08 -11.10 9.54
C PHE A 179 -4.21 -12.01 10.41
N LYS A 180 -3.80 -13.17 9.89
CA LYS A 180 -3.03 -14.18 10.65
C LYS A 180 -3.70 -14.55 11.98
N ILE A 181 -4.99 -14.84 11.91
CA ILE A 181 -5.82 -15.25 13.05
C ILE A 181 -5.36 -16.65 13.49
N PRO A 182 -4.97 -16.86 14.77
CA PRO A 182 -4.63 -18.18 15.27
C PRO A 182 -5.81 -19.16 15.15
N ILE A 183 -5.52 -20.42 14.84
CA ILE A 183 -6.56 -21.46 14.66
C ILE A 183 -6.72 -22.28 15.94
N ASP A 184 -5.62 -22.60 16.62
CA ASP A 184 -5.61 -23.49 17.77
C ASP A 184 -5.37 -22.74 19.09
N GLY A 185 -5.97 -23.24 20.17
CA GLY A 185 -5.70 -22.75 21.53
C GLY A 185 -6.18 -21.33 21.79
N LEU A 186 -7.26 -20.90 21.13
CA LEU A 186 -7.82 -19.56 21.31
C LEU A 186 -8.32 -19.33 22.74
N THR A 187 -7.89 -18.21 23.30
CA THR A 187 -8.26 -17.67 24.61
C THR A 187 -8.75 -16.23 24.45
N GLU A 188 -9.33 -15.66 25.50
CA GLU A 188 -9.74 -14.24 25.51
C GLU A 188 -8.57 -13.26 25.29
N SER A 189 -7.33 -13.70 25.52
CA SER A 189 -6.11 -12.92 25.30
C SER A 189 -5.43 -13.18 23.95
N SER A 190 -6.04 -14.02 23.09
CA SER A 190 -5.48 -14.32 21.78
C SER A 190 -5.50 -13.10 20.85
N MET A 191 -4.38 -12.87 20.17
CA MET A 191 -4.23 -11.74 19.25
C MET A 191 -3.75 -12.22 17.87
N CYS A 192 -4.04 -11.42 16.84
CA CYS A 192 -3.51 -11.62 15.50
C CYS A 192 -1.97 -11.48 15.51
N SER A 193 -1.27 -12.37 14.82
CA SER A 193 0.20 -12.42 14.79
C SER A 193 0.82 -11.40 13.80
N ILE A 194 0.44 -10.13 13.95
CA ILE A 194 0.89 -9.01 13.10
C ILE A 194 1.74 -8.05 13.95
N THR A 195 3.05 -8.02 13.71
CA THR A 195 3.95 -7.08 14.38
C THR A 195 3.88 -5.69 13.74
N LYS A 196 4.09 -4.63 14.53
CA LYS A 196 4.01 -3.22 14.10
C LYS A 196 4.91 -2.87 12.90
N GLU A 197 6.04 -3.56 12.79
CA GLU A 197 7.08 -3.36 11.77
C GLU A 197 6.95 -4.33 10.59
N SER A 198 5.97 -5.24 10.60
CA SER A 198 5.79 -6.17 9.50
C SER A 198 5.26 -5.50 8.23
N ASN A 199 5.61 -6.07 7.07
CA ASN A 199 5.03 -5.70 5.77
C ASN A 199 3.49 -5.73 5.80
N LEU A 200 2.88 -6.68 6.52
CA LEU A 200 1.43 -6.74 6.64
C LEU A 200 0.85 -5.54 7.43
N ALA A 201 1.52 -5.09 8.50
CA ALA A 201 1.13 -3.86 9.19
C ALA A 201 1.25 -2.62 8.29
N GLY A 202 2.31 -2.56 7.45
CA GLY A 202 2.44 -1.53 6.42
C GLY A 202 1.26 -1.55 5.43
N LEU A 203 0.87 -2.73 4.93
CA LEU A 203 -0.26 -2.91 4.02
C LEU A 203 -1.57 -2.44 4.67
N LEU A 204 -1.83 -2.84 5.91
CA LEU A 204 -3.05 -2.47 6.64
C LEU A 204 -3.15 -0.94 6.83
N ARG A 205 -2.03 -0.27 7.15
CA ARG A 205 -1.99 1.20 7.26
C ARG A 205 -2.23 1.91 5.93
N ALA A 206 -1.75 1.32 4.83
CA ALA A 206 -1.92 1.88 3.50
C ALA A 206 -3.29 1.55 2.87
N THR A 207 -4.08 0.65 3.49
CA THR A 207 -5.38 0.21 2.98
C THR A 207 -6.43 1.29 3.16
N ARG A 208 -7.15 1.61 2.08
CA ARG A 208 -8.23 2.60 2.08
C ARG A 208 -9.59 2.02 2.42
N LEU A 209 -9.83 0.76 2.05
CA LEU A 209 -11.07 0.04 2.30
C LEU A 209 -10.78 -1.44 2.60
N ILE A 210 -11.48 -1.99 3.58
CA ILE A 210 -11.53 -3.42 3.86
C ILE A 210 -12.97 -3.85 3.64
N LEU A 211 -13.18 -4.84 2.77
CA LEU A 211 -14.47 -5.51 2.55
C LEU A 211 -14.57 -6.76 3.42
#